data_AF-A0A7W0G0M1-F1
#
_entry.id   AF-A0A7W0G0M1-F1
#
_cell.length_a   1.000
_cell.length_b   1.000
_cell.length_c   1.000
_cell.angle_alpha   90.00
_cell.angle_beta   90.00
_cell.angle_gamma   90.00
#
_symmetry.space_group_name_H-M   'P 1'
#
loop_
_entity.id
_entity.type
_entity.pdbx_description
1 polymer ?
#
loop_
_entity_poly.entity_id
_entity_poly.type
_entity_poly.pdbx_seq_one_letter_code
_entity_poly.pdbx_strand_id
1 'polypeptide(L)'
;LIYNERKQYATARQYLREAIRRNPDWAVPYNNMGTSYFYEKSYDQAADHYQKAAALAPQWARPHAWLGDIAYERKDFCAAQQEYQSALDLATPGMSNWNPQRIQSKRDGAAAKCSQASAADSSPRRIEFGAGGTTATVRGSTSGTDAYVIGAGAGQTMSVSLFAEAGNVTLQVLDANMNPLGATDREVSEWSGTLTYSGEYNIRVTATTVGTAAYTLRVTIPPLG
;
A
#
# COMPACT_ATOMS: atom_id res chain seq x y z
N LEU A 1 -3.35 12.92 31.93
CA LEU A 1 -3.13 11.64 31.22
C LEU A 1 -2.94 10.47 32.21
N ILE A 2 -3.80 10.31 33.23
CA ILE A 2 -3.55 9.37 34.36
C ILE A 2 -4.18 7.96 34.14
N TYR A 3 -5.10 7.79 33.18
CA TYR A 3 -5.86 6.53 33.06
C TYR A 3 -5.24 5.47 32.11
N ASN A 4 -4.22 5.82 31.33
CA ASN A 4 -3.59 4.88 30.38
C ASN A 4 -2.67 3.86 31.07
N GLU A 5 -2.07 4.20 32.21
CA GLU A 5 -1.08 3.32 32.87
C GLU A 5 -1.72 2.14 33.63
N ARG A 6 -3.04 2.19 33.92
CA ARG A 6 -3.71 1.20 34.79
C ARG A 6 -4.68 0.26 34.08
N LYS A 7 -4.79 0.30 32.74
CA LYS A 7 -5.78 -0.48 31.96
C LYS A 7 -7.24 -0.31 32.44
N GLN A 8 -7.56 0.80 33.12
CA GLN A 8 -8.92 1.10 33.61
C GLN A 8 -9.76 1.78 32.52
N TYR A 9 -9.80 1.17 31.33
CA TYR A 9 -10.46 1.71 30.15
C TYR A 9 -11.97 1.88 30.36
N ALA A 10 -12.62 0.91 30.99
CA ALA A 10 -14.05 0.96 31.31
C ALA A 10 -14.41 2.14 32.24
N THR A 11 -13.64 2.36 33.31
CA THR A 11 -13.85 3.47 34.24
C THR A 11 -13.59 4.81 33.56
N ALA A 12 -12.53 4.92 32.75
CA ALA A 12 -12.27 6.13 31.97
C ALA A 12 -13.44 6.46 31.03
N ARG A 13 -13.99 5.46 30.32
CA ARG A 13 -15.16 5.65 29.45
C ARG A 13 -16.41 6.13 30.20
N GLN A 14 -16.62 5.76 31.47
CA GLN A 14 -17.75 6.30 32.25
C GLN A 14 -17.64 7.81 32.42
N TYR A 15 -16.46 8.32 32.79
CA TYR A 15 -16.22 9.77 32.92
C TYR A 15 -16.31 10.48 31.57
N LEU A 16 -15.80 9.88 30.49
CA LEU A 16 -15.87 10.45 29.15
C LEU A 16 -17.30 10.54 28.62
N ARG A 17 -18.16 9.55 28.93
CA ARG A 17 -19.59 9.61 28.58
C ARG A 17 -20.29 10.76 29.30
N GLU A 18 -19.99 10.99 30.57
CA GLU A 18 -20.56 12.13 31.30
C GLU A 18 -20.08 13.46 30.72
N ALA A 19 -18.80 13.56 30.33
CA ALA A 19 -18.27 14.72 29.64
C ALA A 19 -19.00 15.00 28.31
N ILE A 20 -19.24 13.96 27.51
CA ILE A 20 -19.98 14.05 26.24
C ILE A 20 -21.43 14.46 26.49
N ARG A 21 -22.10 13.92 27.53
CA ARG A 21 -23.47 14.32 27.87
C ARG A 21 -23.58 15.80 28.22
N ARG A 22 -22.58 16.34 28.93
CA ARG A 22 -22.55 17.76 29.32
C ARG A 22 -22.19 18.68 28.17
N ASN A 23 -21.30 18.24 27.28
CA ASN A 23 -20.89 19.00 26.11
C ASN A 23 -20.65 18.05 24.91
N PRO A 24 -21.65 17.85 24.04
CA PRO A 24 -21.54 16.93 22.92
C PRO A 24 -20.62 17.42 21.80
N ASP A 25 -20.25 18.71 21.79
CA ASP A 25 -19.37 19.31 20.79
C ASP A 25 -17.91 19.37 21.25
N TRP A 26 -17.63 18.85 22.45
CA TRP A 26 -16.27 18.78 22.97
C TRP A 26 -15.52 17.59 22.34
N ALA A 27 -14.59 17.86 21.42
CA ALA A 27 -13.84 16.83 20.69
C ALA A 27 -12.98 15.92 21.58
N VAL A 28 -12.42 16.43 22.69
CA VAL A 28 -11.42 15.73 23.51
C VAL A 28 -11.93 14.42 24.11
N PRO A 29 -13.15 14.37 24.70
CA PRO A 29 -13.76 13.14 25.16
C PRO A 29 -13.86 12.04 24.09
N TYR A 30 -14.26 12.40 22.87
CA TYR A 30 -14.37 11.44 21.77
C TYR A 30 -13.00 10.87 21.41
N ASN A 31 -11.97 11.70 21.24
CA ASN A 31 -10.62 11.20 20.99
C ASN A 31 -10.16 10.23 22.11
N ASN A 32 -10.42 10.57 23.38
CA ASN A 32 -10.02 9.71 24.49
C ASN A 32 -10.84 8.41 24.56
N MET A 33 -12.11 8.41 24.13
CA MET A 33 -12.88 7.18 23.94
C MET A 33 -12.27 6.33 22.82
N GLY A 34 -11.87 6.97 21.71
CA GLY A 34 -11.15 6.31 20.62
C GLY A 34 -9.88 5.63 21.11
N THR A 35 -9.07 6.32 21.91
CA THR A 35 -7.84 5.76 22.50
C THR A 35 -8.13 4.57 23.41
N SER A 36 -9.21 4.66 24.20
CA SER A 36 -9.63 3.57 25.07
C SER A 36 -10.00 2.31 24.28
N TYR A 37 -10.77 2.43 23.19
CA TYR A 37 -11.13 1.29 22.35
C TYR A 37 -9.97 0.77 21.51
N PHE A 38 -9.07 1.66 21.05
CA PHE A 38 -7.88 1.29 20.31
C PHE A 38 -6.99 0.33 21.11
N TYR A 39 -6.74 0.62 22.39
CA TYR A 39 -5.94 -0.27 23.24
C TYR A 39 -6.66 -1.59 23.60
N GLU A 40 -7.98 -1.64 23.47
CA GLU A 40 -8.78 -2.87 23.53
C GLU A 40 -8.88 -3.58 22.17
N LYS A 41 -8.17 -3.08 21.14
CA LYS A 41 -8.21 -3.57 19.74
C LYS A 41 -9.60 -3.53 19.09
N SER A 42 -10.52 -2.74 19.65
CA SER A 42 -11.86 -2.51 19.10
C SER A 42 -11.79 -1.39 18.08
N TYR A 43 -11.16 -1.67 16.93
CA TYR A 43 -10.76 -0.65 15.96
C TYR A 43 -11.94 0.08 15.29
N ASP A 44 -13.08 -0.58 15.08
CA ASP A 44 -14.28 0.06 14.51
C ASP A 44 -14.82 1.15 15.44
N GLN A 45 -15.04 0.81 16.71
CA GLN A 45 -15.48 1.77 17.72
C GLN A 45 -14.45 2.88 17.94
N ALA A 46 -13.16 2.54 17.88
CA ALA A 46 -12.11 3.54 17.98
C ALA A 46 -12.18 4.54 16.83
N ALA A 47 -12.34 4.06 15.59
CA ALA A 47 -12.43 4.88 14.40
C ALA A 47 -13.64 5.84 14.46
N ASP A 48 -14.83 5.35 14.82
CA ASP A 48 -16.04 6.19 14.94
C ASP A 48 -15.80 7.38 15.88
N HIS A 49 -15.18 7.12 17.02
CA HIS A 49 -14.87 8.15 18.00
C HIS A 49 -13.78 9.12 17.55
N TYR A 50 -12.74 8.65 16.84
CA TYR A 50 -11.74 9.54 16.27
C TYR A 50 -12.30 10.39 15.14
N GLN A 51 -13.13 9.83 14.26
CA GLN A 51 -13.82 10.57 13.21
C GLN A 51 -14.72 11.65 13.78
N LYS A 52 -15.48 11.34 14.85
CA LYS A 52 -16.28 12.36 15.55
C LYS A 52 -15.40 13.46 16.15
N ALA A 53 -14.25 13.11 16.74
CA ALA A 53 -13.30 14.10 17.26
C ALA A 53 -12.71 14.99 16.16
N ALA A 54 -12.34 14.42 15.01
CA ALA A 54 -11.85 15.16 13.85
C ALA A 54 -12.92 16.09 13.27
N ALA A 55 -14.17 15.64 13.19
CA ALA A 55 -15.28 16.47 12.71
C ALA A 55 -15.58 17.66 13.64
N LEU A 56 -15.48 17.47 14.96
CA LEU A 56 -15.69 18.54 15.94
C LEU A 56 -14.51 19.50 16.07
N ALA A 57 -13.28 19.04 15.76
CA ALA A 57 -12.07 19.85 15.78
C ALA A 57 -11.23 19.59 14.53
N PRO A 58 -11.58 20.19 13.37
CA PRO A 58 -10.92 19.92 12.09
C PRO A 58 -9.43 20.28 12.03
N GLN A 59 -8.97 21.15 12.94
CA GLN A 59 -7.56 21.55 13.04
C GLN A 59 -6.77 20.67 14.02
N TRP A 60 -7.37 19.56 14.49
CA TRP A 60 -6.72 18.70 15.46
C TRP A 60 -6.04 17.52 14.76
N ALA A 61 -4.70 17.54 14.74
CA ALA A 61 -3.88 16.50 14.13
C ALA A 61 -4.02 15.11 14.81
N ARG A 62 -4.32 15.06 16.11
CA ARG A 62 -4.21 13.83 16.90
C ARG A 62 -5.19 12.72 16.47
N PRO A 63 -6.49 12.98 16.23
CA PRO A 63 -7.41 11.98 15.69
C PRO A 63 -6.93 11.35 14.37
N HIS A 64 -6.39 12.14 13.45
CA HIS A 64 -5.87 11.64 12.17
C HIS A 64 -4.70 10.67 12.35
N ALA A 65 -3.77 10.95 13.28
CA ALA A 65 -2.70 10.01 13.58
C ALA A 65 -3.21 8.64 14.08
N TRP A 66 -4.29 8.63 14.87
CA TRP A 66 -4.90 7.39 15.34
C TRP A 66 -5.71 6.67 14.27
N LEU A 67 -6.40 7.40 13.40
CA LEU A 67 -7.05 6.82 12.23
C LEU A 67 -6.03 6.17 11.30
N GLY A 68 -4.86 6.79 11.12
CA GLY A 68 -3.73 6.19 10.40
C GLY A 68 -3.23 4.90 11.06
N ASP A 69 -3.09 4.87 12.39
CA ASP A 69 -2.72 3.65 13.12
C ASP A 69 -3.76 2.53 12.92
N ILE A 70 -5.06 2.87 12.99
CA ILE A 70 -6.15 1.91 12.76
C ILE A 70 -6.13 1.36 11.34
N ALA A 71 -6.02 2.24 10.34
CA ALA A 71 -5.95 1.83 8.93
C ALA A 71 -4.75 0.92 8.67
N TYR A 72 -3.62 1.21 9.31
CA TYR A 72 -2.41 0.40 9.20
C TYR A 72 -2.59 -1.00 9.82
N GLU A 73 -3.22 -1.12 10.99
CA GLU A 73 -3.57 -2.41 11.60
C GLU A 73 -4.55 -3.22 10.73
N ARG A 74 -5.45 -2.54 10.03
CA ARG A 74 -6.36 -3.15 9.04
C ARG A 74 -5.69 -3.49 7.71
N LYS A 75 -4.40 -3.17 7.54
CA LYS A 75 -3.64 -3.30 6.28
C LYS A 75 -4.17 -2.44 5.13
N ASP A 76 -5.01 -1.45 5.42
CA ASP A 76 -5.38 -0.40 4.46
C ASP A 76 -4.28 0.66 4.45
N PHE A 77 -3.18 0.32 3.79
CA PHE A 77 -1.96 1.14 3.84
C PHE A 77 -2.12 2.48 3.10
N CYS A 78 -3.02 2.56 2.11
CA CYS A 78 -3.29 3.80 1.39
C CYS A 78 -4.13 4.76 2.24
N ALA A 79 -5.18 4.28 2.92
CA ALA A 79 -5.89 5.10 3.90
C ALA A 79 -4.96 5.52 5.05
N ALA A 80 -4.11 4.61 5.55
CA ALA A 80 -3.14 4.93 6.59
C ALA A 80 -2.20 6.07 6.17
N GLN A 81 -1.65 6.01 4.96
CA GLN A 81 -0.82 7.07 4.39
C GLN A 81 -1.55 8.42 4.37
N GLN A 82 -2.80 8.46 3.89
CA GLN A 82 -3.59 9.68 3.81
C GLN A 82 -3.87 10.29 5.18
N GLU A 83 -4.22 9.46 6.16
CA GLU A 83 -4.50 9.90 7.53
C GLU A 83 -3.24 10.43 8.22
N TYR A 84 -2.10 9.76 8.08
CA TYR A 84 -0.83 10.29 8.61
C TYR A 84 -0.43 11.60 7.93
N GLN A 85 -0.66 11.73 6.62
CA GLN A 85 -0.41 12.99 5.90
C GLN A 85 -1.28 14.12 6.44
N SER A 86 -2.59 13.88 6.59
CA SER A 86 -3.53 14.85 7.19
C SER A 86 -3.07 15.28 8.59
N ALA A 87 -2.58 14.32 9.38
CA ALA A 87 -2.06 14.61 10.70
C ALA A 87 -0.79 15.49 10.69
N LEU A 88 0.09 15.34 9.68
CA LEU A 88 1.27 16.20 9.50
C LEU A 88 0.88 17.60 9.01
N ASP A 89 -0.08 17.71 8.09
CA ASP A 89 -0.54 18.98 7.54
C ASP A 89 -1.19 19.86 8.62
N LEU A 90 -1.88 19.23 9.57
CA LEU A 90 -2.52 19.90 10.71
C LEU A 90 -1.57 20.14 11.90
N ALA A 91 -0.34 19.63 11.85
CA ALA A 91 0.61 19.77 12.95
C ALA A 91 1.20 21.19 12.98
N THR A 92 0.89 21.95 14.03
CA THR A 92 1.53 23.24 14.29
C THR A 92 2.84 23.10 15.09
N PRO A 93 3.87 23.90 14.78
CA PRO A 93 5.10 23.93 15.56
C PRO A 93 4.82 24.23 17.04
N GLY A 94 5.38 23.42 17.96
CA GLY A 94 5.27 23.64 19.40
C GLY A 94 4.23 22.78 20.15
N MET A 95 3.54 21.84 19.50
CA MET A 95 2.72 20.85 20.20
C MET A 95 3.60 19.94 21.09
N SER A 96 3.56 20.18 22.40
CA SER A 96 4.44 19.57 23.41
C SER A 96 4.32 18.04 23.60
N ASN A 97 3.40 17.38 22.90
CA ASN A 97 3.21 15.93 22.92
C ASN A 97 3.09 15.32 21.50
N TRP A 98 3.55 16.05 20.48
CA TRP A 98 3.53 15.62 19.08
C TRP A 98 4.96 15.43 18.57
N ASN A 99 5.28 14.22 18.10
CA ASN A 99 6.56 13.94 17.45
C ASN A 99 6.30 13.81 15.94
N PRO A 100 6.48 14.89 15.15
CA PRO A 100 6.20 14.86 13.72
C PRO A 100 7.11 13.87 12.98
N GLN A 101 8.35 13.67 13.43
CA GLN A 101 9.27 12.69 12.83
C GLN A 101 8.74 11.25 12.95
N ARG A 102 8.10 10.92 14.06
CA ARG A 102 7.46 9.60 14.25
C ARG A 102 6.29 9.40 13.29
N ILE A 103 5.45 10.43 13.10
CA ILE A 103 4.30 10.36 12.19
C ILE A 103 4.76 10.31 10.74
N GLN A 104 5.77 11.09 10.40
CA GLN A 104 6.47 11.06 9.12
C GLN A 104 6.98 9.66 8.79
N SER A 105 7.69 9.00 9.71
CA SER A 105 8.16 7.62 9.51
C SER A 105 7.02 6.62 9.32
N LYS A 106 5.91 6.75 10.07
CA LYS A 106 4.71 5.91 9.88
C LYS A 106 4.07 6.13 8.51
N ARG A 107 3.96 7.39 8.08
CA ARG A 107 3.44 7.76 6.75
C ARG A 107 4.29 7.11 5.65
N ASP A 108 5.60 7.23 5.72
CA ASP A 108 6.51 6.69 4.70
C ASP A 108 6.44 5.15 4.66
N GLY A 109 6.36 4.49 5.82
CA GLY A 109 6.16 3.04 5.89
C GLY A 109 4.80 2.58 5.33
N ALA A 110 3.74 3.36 5.54
CA ALA A 110 2.43 3.11 4.93
C ALA A 110 2.46 3.36 3.42
N ALA A 111 3.13 4.42 2.96
CA ALA A 111 3.26 4.78 1.55
C ALA A 111 3.99 3.69 0.74
N ALA A 112 5.08 3.14 1.28
CA ALA A 112 5.80 2.05 0.65
C ALA A 112 4.93 0.78 0.47
N LYS A 113 4.04 0.50 1.41
CA LYS A 113 3.11 -0.64 1.31
C LYS A 113 1.89 -0.33 0.43
N CYS A 114 1.42 0.91 0.43
CA CYS A 114 0.38 1.37 -0.48
C CYS A 114 0.84 1.29 -1.93
N SER A 115 2.07 1.75 -2.25
CA SER A 115 2.60 1.67 -3.62
C SER A 115 2.80 0.23 -4.10
N GLN A 116 3.19 -0.69 -3.20
CA GLN A 116 3.23 -2.13 -3.50
C GLN A 116 1.85 -2.74 -3.75
N ALA A 117 0.80 -2.22 -3.09
CA ALA A 117 -0.58 -2.67 -3.28
C ALA A 117 -1.21 -2.06 -4.55
N SER A 118 -1.02 -0.78 -4.81
CA SER A 118 -1.59 -0.08 -5.98
C SER A 118 -0.89 -0.44 -7.29
N ALA A 119 0.38 -0.85 -7.23
CA ALA A 119 1.08 -1.60 -8.27
C ALA A 119 0.29 -2.83 -8.77
N ALA A 120 -0.51 -3.46 -7.91
CA ALA A 120 -1.36 -4.57 -8.28
C ALA A 120 -2.72 -4.15 -8.89
N ASP A 121 -3.13 -2.88 -8.71
CA ASP A 121 -4.47 -2.36 -9.10
C ASP A 121 -4.49 -1.50 -10.38
N SER A 122 -3.33 -1.12 -10.95
CA SER A 122 -3.33 -0.54 -12.30
C SER A 122 -3.64 -1.64 -13.32
N SER A 123 -4.67 -1.45 -14.17
CA SER A 123 -5.04 -2.44 -15.17
C SER A 123 -3.81 -2.77 -16.05
N PRO A 124 -3.40 -4.04 -16.15
CA PRO A 124 -2.18 -4.40 -16.86
C PRO A 124 -2.30 -4.03 -18.34
N ARG A 125 -1.23 -3.49 -18.91
CA ARG A 125 -1.15 -3.19 -20.34
C ARG A 125 -1.00 -4.50 -21.12
N ARG A 126 -1.87 -4.72 -22.11
CA ARG A 126 -1.76 -5.91 -22.95
C ARG A 126 -0.56 -5.83 -23.88
N ILE A 127 0.23 -6.89 -23.93
CA ILE A 127 1.27 -7.12 -24.92
C ILE A 127 0.66 -7.94 -26.05
N GLU A 128 0.81 -7.46 -27.28
CA GLU A 128 0.36 -8.16 -28.49
C GLU A 128 1.55 -8.33 -29.44
N PHE A 129 1.59 -9.46 -30.14
CA PHE A 129 2.54 -9.66 -31.22
C PHE A 129 2.00 -9.05 -32.51
N GLY A 130 2.90 -8.49 -33.33
CA GLY A 130 2.55 -8.15 -34.71
C GLY A 130 2.10 -9.40 -35.48
N ALA A 131 1.39 -9.22 -36.60
CA ALA A 131 0.89 -10.34 -37.39
C ALA A 131 2.02 -11.32 -37.77
N GLY A 132 1.87 -12.60 -37.41
CA GLY A 132 2.89 -13.64 -37.61
C GLY A 132 4.13 -13.54 -36.70
N GLY A 133 4.15 -12.58 -35.79
CA GLY A 133 5.24 -12.40 -34.82
C GLY A 133 5.11 -13.32 -33.62
N THR A 134 6.26 -13.66 -33.04
CA THR A 134 6.39 -14.41 -31.79
C THR A 134 7.07 -13.59 -30.71
N THR A 135 7.43 -12.35 -31.02
CA THR A 135 8.18 -11.45 -30.14
C THR A 135 7.54 -10.08 -30.12
N ALA A 136 7.42 -9.50 -28.94
CA ALA A 136 7.06 -8.10 -28.73
C ALA A 136 8.12 -7.40 -27.88
N THR A 137 8.34 -6.13 -28.17
CA THR A 137 9.23 -5.26 -27.41
C THR A 137 8.43 -4.06 -26.91
N VAL A 138 8.44 -3.84 -25.60
CA VAL A 138 7.78 -2.71 -24.95
C VAL A 138 8.84 -1.83 -24.32
N ARG A 139 8.72 -0.51 -24.47
CA ARG A 139 9.56 0.46 -23.77
C ARG A 139 8.71 1.22 -22.77
N GLY A 140 9.25 1.44 -21.58
CA GLY A 140 8.55 2.12 -20.51
C GLY A 140 9.50 2.83 -19.57
N SER A 141 8.93 3.58 -18.65
CA SER A 141 9.64 4.14 -17.51
C SER A 141 8.68 4.16 -16.31
N THR A 142 9.17 3.78 -15.14
CA THR A 142 8.32 3.63 -13.95
C THR A 142 9.03 4.10 -12.69
N SER A 143 8.28 4.70 -11.78
CA SER A 143 8.70 4.98 -10.39
C SER A 143 7.98 4.09 -9.38
N GLY A 144 7.25 3.09 -9.88
CA GLY A 144 6.44 2.15 -9.10
C GLY A 144 6.50 0.77 -9.74
N THR A 145 5.35 0.14 -9.98
CA THR A 145 5.28 -1.10 -10.77
C THR A 145 4.45 -0.86 -12.01
N ASP A 146 5.01 -1.24 -13.14
CA ASP A 146 4.30 -1.36 -14.39
C ASP A 146 3.86 -2.81 -14.57
N ALA A 147 2.55 -3.01 -14.76
CA ALA A 147 1.98 -4.33 -15.00
C ALA A 147 1.64 -4.52 -16.49
N TYR A 148 1.93 -5.71 -16.99
CA TYR A 148 1.63 -6.16 -18.34
C TYR A 148 0.95 -7.52 -18.32
N VAL A 149 0.15 -7.78 -19.35
CA VAL A 149 -0.51 -9.08 -19.54
C VAL A 149 -0.26 -9.59 -20.97
N ILE A 150 -0.01 -10.90 -21.10
CA ILE A 150 0.13 -11.57 -22.39
C ILE A 150 -0.59 -12.92 -22.39
N GLY A 151 -1.32 -13.19 -23.47
CA GLY A 151 -1.98 -14.49 -23.66
C GLY A 151 -1.00 -15.54 -24.15
N ALA A 152 -1.05 -16.73 -23.57
CA ALA A 152 -0.21 -17.85 -23.97
C ALA A 152 -0.92 -19.19 -23.75
N GLY A 153 -0.51 -20.21 -24.50
CA GLY A 153 -1.04 -21.57 -24.44
C GLY A 153 -0.17 -22.53 -23.62
N ALA A 154 -0.81 -23.51 -23.00
CA ALA A 154 -0.14 -24.63 -22.35
C ALA A 154 0.81 -25.35 -23.32
N GLY A 155 1.99 -25.72 -22.84
CA GLY A 155 3.05 -26.37 -23.61
C GLY A 155 3.96 -25.42 -24.38
N GLN A 156 3.60 -24.13 -24.52
CA GLN A 156 4.49 -23.15 -25.15
C GLN A 156 5.66 -22.81 -24.24
N THR A 157 6.78 -22.40 -24.81
CA THR A 157 7.84 -21.73 -24.08
C THR A 157 7.61 -20.23 -24.13
N MET A 158 7.89 -19.55 -23.02
CA MET A 158 7.91 -18.09 -22.97
C MET A 158 9.25 -17.64 -22.41
N SER A 159 9.85 -16.62 -23.03
CA SER A 159 11.06 -15.96 -22.56
C SER A 159 10.80 -14.46 -22.41
N VAL A 160 11.21 -13.89 -21.29
CA VAL A 160 11.02 -12.49 -20.92
C VAL A 160 12.37 -11.91 -20.52
N SER A 161 12.87 -10.93 -21.26
CA SER A 161 14.14 -10.24 -20.98
C SER A 161 13.88 -8.76 -20.69
N LEU A 162 14.44 -8.27 -19.59
CA LEU A 162 14.35 -6.90 -19.10
C LEU A 162 15.71 -6.20 -19.27
N PHE A 163 15.71 -5.10 -20.02
CA PHE A 163 16.88 -4.26 -20.27
C PHE A 163 16.69 -2.91 -19.57
N ALA A 164 17.51 -2.63 -18.56
CA ALA A 164 17.53 -1.37 -17.83
C ALA A 164 18.92 -1.15 -17.21
N GLU A 165 19.13 0.03 -16.62
CA GLU A 165 20.31 0.24 -15.78
C GLU A 165 20.29 -0.73 -14.59
N ALA A 166 21.45 -1.33 -14.30
CA ALA A 166 21.56 -2.41 -13.31
C ALA A 166 21.08 -1.95 -11.93
N GLY A 167 20.19 -2.74 -11.32
CA GLY A 167 19.65 -2.47 -9.99
C GLY A 167 18.61 -1.35 -9.91
N ASN A 168 18.12 -0.81 -11.05
CA ASN A 168 17.08 0.23 -11.06
C ASN A 168 15.65 -0.31 -11.25
N VAL A 169 15.50 -1.53 -11.76
CA VAL A 169 14.21 -2.23 -11.87
C VAL A 169 14.38 -3.75 -11.67
N THR A 170 13.32 -4.41 -11.21
CA THR A 170 13.22 -5.88 -11.11
C THR A 170 12.11 -6.42 -12.01
N LEU A 171 12.29 -7.66 -12.48
CA LEU A 171 11.31 -8.42 -13.25
C LEU A 171 10.62 -9.46 -12.37
N GLN A 172 9.30 -9.57 -12.49
CA GLN A 172 8.54 -10.72 -11.98
C GLN A 172 7.58 -11.21 -13.05
N VAL A 173 7.57 -12.52 -13.29
CA VAL A 173 6.59 -13.18 -14.17
C VAL A 173 5.65 -14.00 -13.29
N LEU A 174 4.34 -13.93 -13.55
CA LEU A 174 3.33 -14.68 -12.82
C LEU A 174 2.45 -15.48 -13.79
N ASP A 175 1.97 -16.64 -13.31
CA ASP A 175 1.00 -17.46 -14.03
C ASP A 175 -0.41 -16.82 -14.06
N ALA A 176 -1.34 -17.50 -14.71
CA ALA A 176 -2.74 -17.09 -14.80
C ALA A 176 -3.49 -17.01 -13.46
N ASN A 177 -2.91 -17.57 -12.38
CA ASN A 177 -3.44 -17.52 -11.03
C ASN A 177 -2.65 -16.53 -10.14
N MET A 178 -1.83 -15.67 -10.73
CA MET A 178 -0.97 -14.70 -10.03
C MET A 178 0.10 -15.35 -9.12
N ASN A 179 0.50 -16.59 -9.40
CA ASN A 179 1.63 -17.22 -8.71
C ASN A 179 2.94 -16.86 -9.42
N PRO A 180 4.00 -16.45 -8.70
CA PRO A 180 5.30 -16.18 -9.29
C PRO A 180 5.88 -17.40 -10.02
N LEU A 181 6.39 -17.18 -11.22
CA LEU A 181 7.16 -18.14 -11.99
C LEU A 181 8.64 -17.80 -11.84
N GLY A 182 9.41 -18.67 -11.21
CA GLY A 182 10.84 -18.47 -10.95
C GLY A 182 11.14 -17.80 -9.60
N ALA A 183 12.38 -17.38 -9.41
CA ALA A 183 12.85 -16.84 -8.14
C ALA A 183 12.28 -15.45 -7.85
N THR A 184 11.78 -15.24 -6.62
CA THR A 184 11.26 -13.96 -6.14
C THR A 184 12.31 -13.08 -5.45
N ASP A 185 13.45 -13.67 -5.08
CA ASP A 185 14.39 -13.08 -4.11
C ASP A 185 15.72 -12.63 -4.76
N ARG A 186 15.78 -12.55 -6.09
CA ARG A 186 16.96 -12.08 -6.84
C ARG A 186 16.55 -11.01 -7.84
N GLU A 187 17.44 -10.06 -8.12
CA GLU A 187 17.33 -9.19 -9.28
C GLU A 187 17.42 -10.06 -10.54
N VAL A 188 16.26 -10.45 -11.06
CA VAL A 188 16.16 -11.21 -12.29
C VAL A 188 15.96 -10.22 -13.44
N SER A 189 16.86 -10.23 -14.41
CA SER A 189 16.71 -9.49 -15.68
C SER A 189 16.18 -10.39 -16.81
N GLU A 190 16.06 -11.70 -16.58
CA GLU A 190 15.59 -12.65 -17.58
C GLU A 190 14.88 -13.84 -16.96
N TRP A 191 13.72 -14.20 -17.51
CA TRP A 191 12.99 -15.42 -17.17
C TRP A 191 12.68 -16.21 -18.43
N SER A 192 12.76 -17.55 -18.34
CA SER A 192 12.34 -18.44 -19.43
C SER A 192 11.80 -19.75 -18.86
N GLY A 193 10.75 -20.29 -19.47
CA GLY A 193 10.16 -21.56 -19.04
C GLY A 193 9.04 -22.08 -19.94
N THR A 194 8.66 -23.33 -19.72
CA THR A 194 7.49 -23.95 -20.36
C THR A 194 6.23 -23.66 -19.56
N LEU A 195 5.17 -23.26 -20.25
CA LEU A 195 3.91 -22.84 -19.66
C LEU A 195 2.99 -24.04 -19.39
N THR A 196 2.59 -24.22 -18.14
CA THR A 196 1.73 -25.34 -17.75
C THR A 196 0.27 -25.15 -18.15
N TYR A 197 -0.21 -23.90 -18.22
CA TYR A 197 -1.61 -23.58 -18.42
C TYR A 197 -1.80 -22.63 -19.60
N SER A 198 -2.94 -22.74 -20.28
CA SER A 198 -3.36 -21.70 -21.21
C SER A 198 -4.02 -20.57 -20.41
N GLY A 199 -3.72 -19.32 -20.72
CA GLY A 199 -4.32 -18.19 -20.04
C GLY A 199 -3.51 -16.90 -20.15
N GLU A 200 -3.79 -16.00 -19.22
CA GLU A 200 -3.17 -14.68 -19.15
C GLU A 200 -1.98 -14.69 -18.19
N TYR A 201 -0.79 -14.51 -18.72
CA TYR A 201 0.42 -14.40 -17.92
C TYR A 201 0.69 -12.94 -17.60
N ASN A 202 1.09 -12.68 -16.36
CA ASN A 202 1.34 -11.33 -15.87
C ASN A 202 2.84 -11.07 -15.80
N ILE A 203 3.28 -9.91 -16.26
CA ILE A 203 4.67 -9.47 -16.19
C ILE A 203 4.70 -8.14 -15.45
N ARG A 204 5.48 -8.06 -14.38
CA ARG A 204 5.66 -6.87 -13.56
C ARG A 204 7.08 -6.36 -13.67
N VAL A 205 7.23 -5.07 -13.89
CA VAL A 205 8.51 -4.35 -13.85
C VAL A 205 8.42 -3.34 -12.72
N THR A 206 9.24 -3.50 -11.69
CA THR A 206 9.16 -2.70 -10.46
C THR A 206 10.42 -1.86 -10.28
N ALA A 207 10.28 -0.56 -10.10
CA ALA A 207 11.39 0.32 -9.74
C ALA A 207 11.94 -0.02 -8.34
N THR A 208 13.26 -0.10 -8.24
CA THR A 208 14.00 -0.38 -6.99
C THR A 208 14.67 0.87 -6.41
N THR A 209 14.73 1.96 -7.18
CA THR A 209 15.33 3.23 -6.79
C THR A 209 14.29 4.34 -6.66
N VAL A 210 14.66 5.39 -5.91
CA VAL A 210 13.85 6.60 -5.79
C VAL A 210 13.98 7.40 -7.08
N GLY A 211 12.89 7.51 -7.84
CA GLY A 211 12.87 8.21 -9.13
C GLY A 211 12.16 7.38 -10.20
N THR A 212 12.23 7.84 -11.44
CA THR A 212 11.68 7.08 -12.58
C THR A 212 12.83 6.33 -13.27
N ALA A 213 12.71 5.01 -13.39
CA ALA A 213 13.67 4.16 -14.09
C ALA A 213 13.13 3.76 -15.47
N ALA A 214 13.91 3.99 -16.52
CA ALA A 214 13.57 3.57 -17.88
C ALA A 214 13.97 2.13 -18.13
N TYR A 215 13.17 1.41 -18.91
CA TYR A 215 13.41 0.02 -19.26
C TYR A 215 12.87 -0.36 -20.65
N THR A 216 13.39 -1.45 -21.18
CA THR A 216 12.85 -2.16 -22.34
C THR A 216 12.56 -3.61 -21.95
N LEU A 217 11.34 -4.06 -22.20
CA LEU A 217 10.88 -5.42 -21.98
C LEU A 217 10.75 -6.13 -23.32
N ARG A 218 11.36 -7.31 -23.46
CA ARG A 218 11.20 -8.17 -24.64
C ARG A 218 10.55 -9.47 -24.23
N VAL A 219 9.44 -9.82 -24.86
CA VAL A 219 8.68 -11.04 -24.59
C VAL A 219 8.65 -11.88 -25.86
N THR A 220 9.01 -13.16 -25.75
CA THR A 220 9.02 -14.13 -26.86
C THR A 220 8.18 -15.34 -26.49
N ILE A 221 7.23 -15.72 -27.34
CA ILE A 221 6.46 -16.96 -27.23
C ILE A 221 6.44 -17.63 -28.62
N PRO A 222 7.31 -18.64 -28.85
CA PRO A 222 7.27 -19.41 -30.07
C PRO A 222 5.95 -20.20 -30.23
N PRO A 223 5.51 -20.50 -31.46
CA PRO A 223 4.40 -21.42 -31.67
C PRO A 223 4.79 -22.82 -31.16
N LEU A 224 3.78 -23.64 -30.84
CA LEU A 224 4.00 -25.06 -30.58
C LEU A 224 4.58 -25.71 -31.84
N GLY A 225 5.71 -26.41 -31.66
CA GLY A 225 6.36 -27.19 -32.71
C GLY A 225 5.65 -28.51 -32.98
#